data_AF-N9M1F4-F1
#
_entry.id   AF-N9M1F4-F1
#
_cell.length_a   1.000
_cell.length_b   1.000
_cell.length_c   1.000
_cell.angle_alpha   90.00
_cell.angle_beta   90.00
_cell.angle_gamma   90.00
#
_symmetry.space_group_name_H-M   'P 1'
#
loop_
_entity.id
_entity.type
_entity.pdbx_description
1 polymer ?
#
loop_
_entity_poly.entity_id
_entity_poly.type
_entity_poly.pdbx_seq_one_letter_code
_entity_poly.pdbx_strand_id
1 'polypeptide(L)'
;MGKNKKLGCLSLLLFTPMAMAMQPLDDQSLSAMTGQDGLTVSVNISKIDFKQAAIIDTDGFTNSSATLPGKAALVMATSPGGPANIGVDFVQTFNANGSIQNSSSELFKAVIDSDAGTGTNGAFANIALSLGGNVNGIRIRPFSVYLAPDVTGVISSLSGSAYTRGSIFSTGTTLKSANIKELLRVSNNIDILFNANKPKMNIQLGSVPQGKMVMFSGAIDSICGSGNGCNMMLVSDYLTSGDVSTSPVGVGFDFQFTGHNGSPFSLDGFYAGVEGKSSLDNGGFVFGNAGESSKFDLKLNNVSLGNTGSSAIETFNSLPNASIGNIGAIGASVTNLKVKVSGM
;
A
#
# COMPACT_ATOMS: atom_id res chain seq x y z
N MET A 1 90.13 22.38 24.99
CA MET A 1 88.97 23.20 24.58
C MET A 1 88.00 22.34 23.78
N GLY A 2 87.03 21.75 24.47
CA GLY A 2 85.85 21.18 23.83
C GLY A 2 84.65 22.09 24.09
N LYS A 3 83.59 21.87 23.29
CA LYS A 3 82.23 22.41 23.38
C LYS A 3 81.98 23.68 22.57
N ASN A 4 81.08 23.55 21.58
CA ASN A 4 79.93 24.45 21.30
C ASN A 4 79.47 24.37 19.82
N LYS A 5 79.06 23.18 19.35
CA LYS A 5 78.28 23.03 18.10
C LYS A 5 77.02 22.16 18.24
N LYS A 6 76.54 21.94 19.47
CA LYS A 6 75.32 21.15 19.76
C LYS A 6 74.17 21.95 20.40
N LEU A 7 74.16 23.28 20.26
CA LEU A 7 73.13 24.13 20.88
C LEU A 7 72.17 24.82 19.89
N GLY A 8 72.36 24.63 18.57
CA GLY A 8 71.50 25.25 17.55
C GLY A 8 70.27 24.42 17.14
N CYS A 9 70.38 23.08 17.14
CA CYS A 9 69.25 22.22 16.77
C CYS A 9 68.27 21.94 17.92
N LEU A 10 68.63 22.27 19.16
CA LEU A 10 67.74 22.04 20.31
C LEU A 10 66.80 23.23 20.57
N SER A 11 67.13 24.44 20.10
CA SER A 11 66.26 25.61 20.20
C SER A 11 65.18 25.66 19.10
N LEU A 12 65.36 24.97 17.97
CA LEU A 12 64.36 24.92 16.89
C LEU A 12 63.24 23.89 17.14
N LEU A 13 63.46 22.95 18.07
CA LEU A 13 62.47 21.95 18.49
C LEU A 13 61.61 22.41 19.68
N LEU A 14 61.98 23.50 20.35
CA LEU A 14 61.32 24.02 21.55
C LEU A 14 60.40 25.23 21.30
N PHE A 15 60.34 25.73 20.06
CA PHE A 15 59.40 26.77 19.64
C PHE A 15 58.41 26.30 18.57
N THR A 16 58.17 24.99 18.48
CA THR A 16 56.94 24.52 17.84
C THR A 16 55.78 24.89 18.77
N PRO A 17 54.74 25.60 18.31
CA PRO A 17 53.49 25.57 19.05
C PRO A 17 53.12 24.10 19.18
N MET A 18 52.75 23.68 20.38
CA MET A 18 51.95 22.48 20.59
C MET A 18 50.62 22.71 19.87
N ALA A 19 50.64 22.67 18.55
CA ALA A 19 49.53 22.19 17.78
C ALA A 19 49.42 20.72 18.16
N MET A 20 48.77 20.47 19.29
CA MET A 20 47.99 19.26 19.44
C MET A 20 47.12 19.26 18.20
N ALA A 21 47.55 18.53 17.17
CA ALA A 21 46.66 18.15 16.10
C ALA A 21 45.59 17.34 16.83
N MET A 22 44.49 18.01 17.19
CA MET A 22 43.22 17.33 17.30
C MET A 22 43.16 16.55 16.00
N GLN A 23 43.19 15.22 16.12
CA GLN A 23 42.93 14.32 15.00
C GLN A 23 41.78 14.97 14.24
N PRO A 24 41.93 15.31 12.95
CA PRO A 24 40.82 15.86 12.18
C PRO A 24 39.70 14.87 12.40
N LEU A 25 38.75 15.28 13.22
CA LEU A 25 37.57 14.52 13.51
C LEU A 25 36.92 14.56 12.14
N ASP A 26 37.09 13.45 11.41
CA ASP A 26 36.79 13.34 10.00
C ASP A 26 35.43 14.00 9.78
N ASP A 27 35.39 15.13 9.07
CA ASP A 27 34.16 15.91 8.89
C ASP A 27 33.06 14.99 8.32
N GLN A 28 33.45 13.91 7.64
CA GLN A 28 32.56 12.82 7.21
C GLN A 28 31.94 12.04 8.39
N SER A 29 32.71 11.74 9.42
CA SER A 29 32.22 11.10 10.66
C SER A 29 31.32 12.02 11.48
N LEU A 30 31.60 13.33 11.49
CA LEU A 30 30.77 14.32 12.19
C LEU A 30 29.51 14.68 11.40
N SER A 31 29.59 14.74 10.07
CA SER A 31 28.45 14.86 9.16
C SER A 31 27.48 13.67 9.32
N ALA A 32 28.02 12.45 9.35
CA ALA A 32 27.23 11.24 9.61
C ALA A 32 26.61 11.20 11.02
N MET A 33 27.26 11.80 12.02
CA MET A 33 26.76 11.84 13.40
C MET A 33 25.74 12.97 13.64
N THR A 34 25.77 14.04 12.83
CA THR A 34 24.86 15.18 12.91
C THR A 34 23.70 15.13 11.92
N GLY A 35 23.73 14.21 10.94
CA GLY A 35 22.69 14.07 9.92
C GLY A 35 22.70 15.20 8.88
N GLN A 36 23.80 15.96 8.78
CA GLN A 36 23.92 17.11 7.86
C GLN A 36 23.94 16.69 6.38
N ASP A 37 24.46 15.51 6.04
CA ASP A 37 24.40 14.95 4.67
C ASP A 37 23.08 14.20 4.36
N GLY A 38 22.08 14.35 5.23
CA GLY A 38 20.80 13.65 5.14
C GLY A 38 20.82 12.25 5.78
N LEU A 39 19.62 11.72 6.04
CA LEU A 39 19.40 10.43 6.67
C LEU A 39 18.91 9.41 5.63
N THR A 40 19.61 8.29 5.49
CA THR A 40 19.11 7.14 4.73
C THR A 40 18.52 6.08 5.67
N VAL A 41 17.26 5.73 5.47
CA VAL A 41 16.58 4.64 6.20
C VAL A 41 16.23 3.54 5.21
N SER A 42 16.64 2.31 5.55
CA SER A 42 16.40 1.12 4.74
C SER A 42 15.65 0.07 5.54
N VAL A 43 14.60 -0.51 4.94
CA VAL A 43 13.85 -1.62 5.53
C VAL A 43 14.05 -2.86 4.67
N ASN A 44 14.36 -3.99 5.29
CA ASN A 44 14.48 -5.28 4.62
C ASN A 44 13.41 -6.25 5.13
N ILE A 45 12.32 -6.36 4.37
CA ILE A 45 11.21 -7.29 4.61
C ILE A 45 10.84 -7.89 3.26
N SER A 46 10.81 -9.21 3.17
CA SER A 46 10.48 -9.94 1.94
C SER A 46 8.99 -10.27 1.82
N LYS A 47 8.30 -10.38 2.96
CA LYS A 47 6.87 -10.65 3.05
C LYS A 47 6.29 -10.19 4.39
N ILE A 48 4.98 -9.95 4.39
CA ILE A 48 4.17 -9.64 5.57
C ILE A 48 3.09 -10.71 5.67
N ASP A 49 3.04 -11.40 6.80
CA ASP A 49 2.08 -12.47 7.10
C ASP A 49 1.17 -12.05 8.25
N PHE A 50 -0.13 -12.19 8.08
CA PHE A 50 -1.10 -12.06 9.16
C PHE A 50 -2.27 -13.03 8.98
N LYS A 51 -2.92 -13.35 10.10
CA LYS A 51 -4.12 -14.21 10.11
C LYS A 51 -5.38 -13.44 9.75
N GLN A 52 -5.48 -12.23 10.29
CA GLN A 52 -6.55 -11.29 10.03
C GLN A 52 -6.08 -9.86 10.30
N ALA A 53 -6.66 -8.90 9.59
CA ALA A 53 -6.56 -7.47 9.87
C ALA A 53 -7.99 -6.91 9.97
N ALA A 54 -8.25 -6.02 10.91
CA ALA A 54 -9.60 -5.51 11.14
C ALA A 54 -9.58 -4.00 11.38
N ILE A 55 -10.54 -3.30 10.78
CA ILE A 55 -10.95 -1.96 11.18
C ILE A 55 -12.17 -2.13 12.07
N ILE A 56 -12.09 -1.64 13.30
CA ILE A 56 -13.12 -1.84 14.33
C ILE A 56 -13.76 -0.50 14.63
N ASP A 57 -15.07 -0.43 14.43
CA ASP A 57 -15.92 0.60 14.98
C ASP A 57 -16.17 0.25 16.47
N THR A 58 -15.60 1.06 17.36
CA THR A 58 -15.58 0.78 18.80
C THR A 58 -16.77 1.34 19.55
N ASP A 59 -17.46 2.31 18.98
CA ASP A 59 -18.55 3.08 19.58
C ASP A 59 -19.87 2.95 18.82
N GLY A 60 -19.83 2.42 17.59
CA GLY A 60 -21.01 2.10 16.80
C GLY A 60 -21.65 3.33 16.15
N PHE A 61 -22.67 3.09 15.32
CA PHE A 61 -23.43 4.17 14.73
C PHE A 61 -24.42 4.79 15.74
N THR A 62 -24.15 6.02 16.18
CA THR A 62 -24.98 6.75 17.16
C THR A 62 -26.21 7.41 16.50
N ASN A 63 -27.23 6.61 16.17
CA ASN A 63 -28.55 7.13 15.82
C ASN A 63 -29.59 6.64 16.83
N SER A 64 -30.26 7.59 17.50
CA SER A 64 -31.25 7.33 18.56
C SER A 64 -32.46 6.51 18.11
N SER A 65 -32.70 6.41 16.79
CA SER A 65 -33.81 5.65 16.18
C SER A 65 -33.38 4.33 15.53
N ALA A 66 -32.07 4.02 15.50
CA ALA A 66 -31.56 2.77 14.92
C ALA A 66 -31.38 1.71 16.01
N THR A 67 -32.00 0.54 15.84
CA THR A 67 -31.81 -0.66 16.67
C THR A 67 -30.47 -1.37 16.45
N LEU A 68 -29.44 -0.65 15.97
CA LEU A 68 -28.09 -1.17 15.74
C LEU A 68 -27.01 -0.51 16.64
N PRO A 69 -27.21 -0.35 17.96
CA PRO A 69 -26.13 0.08 18.84
C PRO A 69 -25.22 -1.13 19.11
N GLY A 70 -24.13 -1.25 18.36
CA GLY A 70 -23.16 -2.31 18.59
C GLY A 70 -21.85 -2.06 17.87
N LYS A 71 -20.76 -2.53 18.48
CA LYS A 71 -19.46 -2.54 17.82
C LYS A 71 -19.54 -3.37 16.53
N ALA A 72 -18.78 -2.99 15.53
CA ALA A 72 -18.71 -3.74 14.29
C ALA A 72 -17.29 -3.71 13.76
N ALA A 73 -16.94 -4.67 12.92
CA ALA A 73 -15.64 -4.68 12.29
C ALA A 73 -15.73 -5.08 10.83
N LEU A 74 -14.92 -4.42 10.01
CA LEU A 74 -14.56 -4.88 8.68
C LEU A 74 -13.27 -5.70 8.82
N VAL A 75 -13.35 -7.01 8.57
CA VAL A 75 -12.25 -7.94 8.83
C VAL A 75 -11.75 -8.52 7.53
N MET A 76 -10.48 -8.30 7.21
CA MET A 76 -9.77 -9.04 6.18
C MET A 76 -9.18 -10.31 6.80
N ALA A 77 -9.48 -11.47 6.22
CA ALA A 77 -8.94 -12.76 6.67
C ALA A 77 -8.91 -13.74 5.49
N THR A 78 -8.46 -14.98 5.72
CA THR A 78 -8.53 -16.02 4.69
C THR A 78 -9.98 -16.38 4.34
N SER A 79 -10.21 -16.89 3.12
CA SER A 79 -11.51 -17.44 2.74
C SER A 79 -11.78 -18.78 3.46
N PRO A 80 -13.03 -19.22 3.60
CA PRO A 80 -13.33 -20.59 4.03
C PRO A 80 -12.58 -21.60 3.15
N GLY A 81 -11.90 -22.57 3.77
CA GLY A 81 -11.03 -23.54 3.07
C GLY A 81 -9.73 -22.96 2.46
N GLY A 82 -9.45 -21.66 2.65
CA GLY A 82 -8.25 -20.99 2.16
C GLY A 82 -6.98 -21.27 2.98
N PRO A 83 -5.82 -20.72 2.56
CA PRO A 83 -4.55 -20.87 3.27
C PRO A 83 -4.61 -20.26 4.68
N ALA A 84 -3.78 -20.75 5.60
CA ALA A 84 -3.79 -20.32 7.01
C ALA A 84 -3.40 -18.84 7.22
N ASN A 85 -2.67 -18.25 6.28
CA ASN A 85 -2.15 -16.89 6.36
C ASN A 85 -2.48 -16.15 5.07
N ILE A 86 -2.87 -14.89 5.24
CA ILE A 86 -2.95 -13.91 4.17
C ILE A 86 -1.78 -12.93 4.29
N GLY A 87 -1.64 -12.08 3.28
CA GLY A 87 -0.72 -10.96 3.35
C GLY A 87 -0.10 -10.61 2.01
N VAL A 88 1.09 -10.04 2.10
CA VAL A 88 1.74 -9.36 0.97
C VAL A 88 3.17 -9.88 0.81
N ASP A 89 3.54 -10.20 -0.41
CA ASP A 89 4.88 -10.61 -0.80
C ASP A 89 5.49 -9.54 -1.70
N PHE A 90 6.75 -9.19 -1.43
CA PHE A 90 7.52 -8.26 -2.26
C PHE A 90 8.35 -9.06 -3.24
N VAL A 91 8.04 -8.92 -4.53
CA VAL A 91 8.43 -9.89 -5.55
C VAL A 91 9.64 -9.40 -6.32
N GLN A 92 10.66 -10.24 -6.43
CA GLN A 92 11.77 -10.06 -7.36
C GLN A 92 11.46 -10.62 -8.74
N THR A 93 10.87 -11.82 -8.81
CA THR A 93 10.55 -12.45 -10.08
C THR A 93 9.15 -13.03 -10.03
N PHE A 94 8.31 -12.66 -11.00
CA PHE A 94 7.09 -13.40 -11.33
C PHE A 94 7.43 -14.44 -12.38
N ASN A 95 7.34 -15.73 -12.04
CA ASN A 95 7.63 -16.80 -12.97
C ASN A 95 6.40 -17.10 -13.85
N ALA A 96 6.64 -17.59 -15.07
CA ALA A 96 5.56 -17.94 -16.00
C ALA A 96 4.60 -19.03 -15.46
N ASN A 97 5.05 -19.87 -14.53
CA ASN A 97 4.23 -20.88 -13.86
C ASN A 97 3.38 -20.34 -12.69
N GLY A 98 3.37 -19.01 -12.46
CA GLY A 98 2.61 -18.36 -11.39
C GLY A 98 3.29 -18.36 -10.02
N SER A 99 4.43 -19.03 -9.86
CA SER A 99 5.26 -18.92 -8.65
C SER A 99 6.00 -17.58 -8.60
N ILE A 100 6.46 -17.20 -7.41
CA ILE A 100 7.26 -15.99 -7.20
C ILE A 100 8.60 -16.30 -6.55
N GLN A 101 9.57 -15.43 -6.80
CA GLN A 101 10.76 -15.28 -5.97
C GLN A 101 10.62 -14.00 -5.17
N ASN A 102 10.68 -14.09 -3.85
CA ASN A 102 10.64 -12.92 -2.97
C ASN A 102 11.95 -12.13 -3.05
N SER A 103 11.87 -10.81 -2.91
CA SER A 103 13.05 -9.97 -2.74
C SER A 103 13.77 -10.37 -1.45
N SER A 104 15.07 -10.63 -1.54
CA SER A 104 15.95 -10.93 -0.40
C SER A 104 16.76 -9.71 0.06
N SER A 105 16.51 -8.55 -0.55
CA SER A 105 17.28 -7.32 -0.36
C SER A 105 16.43 -6.21 0.27
N GLU A 106 16.98 -4.99 0.29
CA GLU A 106 16.27 -3.76 0.65
C GLU A 106 14.89 -3.74 -0.03
N LEU A 107 13.83 -3.59 0.76
CA LEU A 107 12.46 -3.40 0.28
C LEU A 107 12.26 -1.96 -0.14
N PHE A 108 12.69 -1.05 0.74
CA PHE A 108 12.41 0.36 0.64
C PHE A 108 13.60 1.16 1.15
N LYS A 109 13.87 2.26 0.46
CA LYS A 109 14.87 3.25 0.80
C LYS A 109 14.22 4.62 0.90
N ALA A 110 14.40 5.27 2.05
CA ALA A 110 14.13 6.69 2.23
C ALA A 110 15.47 7.44 2.27
N VAL A 111 15.62 8.45 1.42
CA VAL A 111 16.69 9.45 1.51
C VAL A 111 16.05 10.75 1.96
N ILE A 112 16.38 11.18 3.17
CA ILE A 112 15.81 12.34 3.83
C ILE A 112 16.87 13.43 3.83
N ASP A 113 16.54 14.57 3.28
CA ASP A 113 17.36 15.77 3.30
C ASP A 113 16.58 16.88 4.02
N SER A 114 17.16 17.43 5.07
CA SER A 114 16.58 18.51 5.88
C SER A 114 17.44 19.78 5.81
N ASP A 115 17.78 20.20 4.59
CA ASP A 115 18.57 21.40 4.31
C ASP A 115 18.41 21.86 2.84
N ALA A 116 18.09 20.95 1.92
CA ALA A 116 18.04 21.13 0.46
C ALA A 116 17.34 22.39 -0.12
N GLY A 117 16.60 23.13 0.68
CA GLY A 117 15.94 24.38 0.32
C GLY A 117 16.74 25.62 0.69
N THR A 118 17.87 25.91 0.03
CA THR A 118 18.73 27.10 0.32
C THR A 118 18.10 28.47 -0.01
N GLY A 119 16.82 28.50 -0.43
CA GLY A 119 16.08 29.73 -0.75
C GLY A 119 14.95 30.01 0.25
N THR A 120 14.46 31.26 0.29
CA THR A 120 13.39 31.75 1.18
C THR A 120 12.08 30.93 1.12
N ASN A 121 11.87 30.13 0.07
CA ASN A 121 10.71 29.25 -0.14
C ASN A 121 11.08 27.77 -0.31
N GLY A 122 12.31 27.39 0.07
CA GLY A 122 12.80 26.01 -0.03
C GLY A 122 12.03 25.05 0.88
N ALA A 123 11.93 23.78 0.48
CA ALA A 123 11.38 22.76 1.37
C ALA A 123 12.31 22.59 2.58
N PHE A 124 11.73 22.59 3.79
CA PHE A 124 12.43 22.26 5.03
C PHE A 124 12.93 20.82 5.03
N ALA A 125 12.12 19.89 4.51
CA ALA A 125 12.51 18.50 4.35
C ALA A 125 12.05 17.96 3.01
N ASN A 126 12.94 17.23 2.34
CA ASN A 126 12.67 16.46 1.15
C ASN A 126 12.97 14.98 1.41
N ILE A 127 11.96 14.13 1.28
CA ILE A 127 12.04 12.71 1.56
C ILE A 127 11.79 11.96 0.27
N ALA A 128 12.87 11.48 -0.36
CA ALA A 128 12.81 10.66 -1.55
C ALA A 128 12.66 9.20 -1.14
N LEU A 129 11.59 8.57 -1.60
CA LEU A 129 11.21 7.21 -1.27
C LEU A 129 11.23 6.35 -2.52
N SER A 130 11.98 5.26 -2.47
CA SER A 130 12.10 4.30 -3.57
C SER A 130 12.02 2.87 -3.08
N LEU A 131 11.58 1.99 -3.98
CA LEU A 131 11.67 0.56 -3.79
C LEU A 131 13.10 0.09 -4.05
N GLY A 132 13.50 -0.99 -3.37
CA GLY A 132 14.82 -1.58 -3.59
C GLY A 132 14.99 -2.10 -5.01
N GLY A 133 16.25 -2.15 -5.46
CA GLY A 133 16.60 -2.47 -6.85
C GLY A 133 16.08 -3.80 -7.35
N ASN A 134 15.79 -4.75 -6.46
CA ASN A 134 15.28 -6.08 -6.79
C ASN A 134 13.75 -6.23 -6.64
N VAL A 135 13.02 -5.20 -6.20
CA VAL A 135 11.55 -5.29 -6.04
C VAL A 135 10.89 -4.96 -7.38
N ASN A 136 10.41 -5.97 -8.09
CA ASN A 136 9.77 -5.84 -9.41
C ASN A 136 8.24 -5.88 -9.33
N GLY A 137 7.68 -6.10 -8.15
CA GLY A 137 6.25 -5.98 -7.92
C GLY A 137 5.83 -6.38 -6.53
N ILE A 138 4.52 -6.45 -6.36
CA ILE A 138 3.86 -6.85 -5.11
C ILE A 138 2.85 -7.93 -5.45
N ARG A 139 2.80 -8.99 -4.63
CA ARG A 139 1.72 -9.98 -4.65
C ARG A 139 0.90 -9.85 -3.38
N ILE A 140 -0.40 -9.63 -3.50
CA ILE A 140 -1.35 -9.79 -2.40
C ILE A 140 -1.95 -11.18 -2.53
N ARG A 141 -1.80 -12.01 -1.50
CA ARG A 141 -2.34 -13.37 -1.49
C ARG A 141 -3.87 -13.38 -1.38
N PRO A 142 -4.55 -14.44 -1.82
CA PRO A 142 -6.01 -14.59 -1.70
C PRO A 142 -6.51 -14.25 -0.30
N PHE A 143 -7.61 -13.51 -0.22
CA PHE A 143 -8.24 -13.13 1.03
C PHE A 143 -9.74 -12.92 0.83
N SER A 144 -10.45 -12.85 1.94
CA SER A 144 -11.85 -12.45 2.02
C SER A 144 -12.02 -11.28 2.99
N VAL A 145 -13.02 -10.46 2.73
CA VAL A 145 -13.45 -9.38 3.62
C VAL A 145 -14.79 -9.76 4.22
N TYR A 146 -14.90 -9.63 5.54
CA TYR A 146 -16.06 -10.00 6.31
C TYR A 146 -16.63 -8.79 7.07
N LEU A 147 -17.95 -8.76 7.18
CA LEU A 147 -18.68 -7.94 8.13
C LEU A 147 -18.85 -8.76 9.41
N ALA A 148 -18.23 -8.28 10.50
CA ALA A 148 -18.22 -8.94 11.78
C ALA A 148 -19.03 -8.12 12.81
N PRO A 149 -20.08 -8.71 13.41
CA PRO A 149 -20.87 -8.06 14.47
C PRO A 149 -20.19 -8.16 15.84
N ASP A 150 -20.69 -7.38 16.82
CA ASP A 150 -20.30 -7.49 18.24
C ASP A 150 -20.79 -8.80 18.87
N VAL A 151 -20.06 -9.87 18.57
CA VAL A 151 -20.22 -11.18 19.18
C VAL A 151 -18.99 -11.46 20.04
N THR A 152 -19.21 -11.99 21.24
CA THR A 152 -18.13 -12.26 22.20
C THR A 152 -16.97 -13.02 21.57
N GLY A 153 -15.77 -12.42 21.64
CA GLY A 153 -14.53 -12.99 21.12
C GLY A 153 -14.38 -12.96 19.59
N VAL A 154 -15.28 -12.31 18.85
CA VAL A 154 -15.14 -12.06 17.41
C VAL A 154 -14.31 -10.79 17.17
N ILE A 155 -14.73 -9.68 17.77
CA ILE A 155 -14.06 -8.37 17.65
C ILE A 155 -13.04 -8.22 18.79
N SER A 156 -11.86 -7.69 18.47
CA SER A 156 -10.87 -7.36 19.50
C SER A 156 -11.32 -6.17 20.34
N SER A 157 -11.01 -6.18 21.64
CA SER A 157 -11.36 -5.10 22.56
C SER A 157 -10.15 -4.62 23.35
N LEU A 158 -10.12 -3.33 23.63
CA LEU A 158 -9.21 -2.70 24.58
C LEU A 158 -10.03 -2.21 25.78
N SER A 159 -9.72 -2.72 26.97
CA SER A 159 -10.32 -2.25 28.23
C SER A 159 -9.22 -1.74 29.15
N GLY A 160 -9.13 -0.43 29.33
CA GLY A 160 -7.94 0.19 29.93
C GLY A 160 -6.70 -0.12 29.11
N SER A 161 -5.72 -0.78 29.70
CA SER A 161 -4.49 -1.26 29.03
C SER A 161 -4.54 -2.74 28.61
N ALA A 162 -5.63 -3.45 28.90
CA ALA A 162 -5.77 -4.87 28.56
C ALA A 162 -6.36 -5.05 27.16
N TYR A 163 -5.53 -5.53 26.23
CA TYR A 163 -5.95 -5.92 24.89
C TYR A 163 -6.39 -7.39 24.86
N THR A 164 -7.64 -7.64 24.45
CA THR A 164 -8.15 -8.99 24.19
C THR A 164 -8.34 -9.16 22.69
N ARG A 165 -7.62 -10.13 22.12
CA ARG A 165 -7.67 -10.41 20.69
C ARG A 165 -8.92 -11.22 20.34
N GLY A 166 -9.77 -10.66 19.49
CA GLY A 166 -10.88 -11.37 18.86
C GLY A 166 -10.44 -12.15 17.61
N SER A 167 -11.27 -13.10 17.18
CA SER A 167 -11.14 -13.72 15.86
C SER A 167 -12.49 -14.11 15.30
N ILE A 168 -12.68 -13.89 14.00
CA ILE A 168 -13.87 -14.32 13.27
C ILE A 168 -13.95 -15.84 13.14
N PHE A 169 -12.88 -16.58 13.41
CA PHE A 169 -12.84 -18.03 13.33
C PHE A 169 -12.96 -18.70 14.71
N SER A 170 -13.64 -19.84 14.76
CA SER A 170 -13.65 -20.74 15.92
C SER A 170 -12.43 -21.67 15.89
N THR A 171 -12.30 -22.43 14.80
CA THR A 171 -11.18 -23.34 14.51
C THR A 171 -10.87 -23.34 13.02
N GLY A 172 -9.59 -23.28 12.66
CA GLY A 172 -9.18 -23.20 11.26
C GLY A 172 -9.80 -21.98 10.56
N THR A 173 -10.55 -22.23 9.49
CA THR A 173 -11.30 -21.22 8.71
C THR A 173 -12.80 -21.26 8.96
N THR A 174 -13.27 -21.97 9.99
CA THR A 174 -14.69 -22.05 10.36
C THR A 174 -15.11 -20.77 11.07
N LEU A 175 -16.11 -20.07 10.56
CA LEU A 175 -16.62 -18.84 11.18
C LEU A 175 -17.22 -19.13 12.57
N LYS A 176 -16.95 -18.24 13.53
CA LYS A 176 -17.39 -18.36 14.92
C LYS A 176 -18.90 -18.10 15.09
N SER A 177 -19.52 -17.39 14.16
CA SER A 177 -20.93 -17.05 14.20
C SER A 177 -21.51 -16.99 12.79
N ALA A 178 -22.74 -17.47 12.62
CA ALA A 178 -23.50 -17.37 11.37
C ALA A 178 -23.86 -15.93 10.98
N ASN A 179 -23.73 -14.98 11.93
CA ASN A 179 -23.95 -13.55 11.69
C ASN A 179 -22.71 -12.84 11.12
N ILE A 180 -21.57 -13.53 11.01
CA ILE A 180 -20.42 -13.03 10.25
C ILE A 180 -20.71 -13.28 8.78
N LYS A 181 -20.68 -12.22 7.96
CA LYS A 181 -21.00 -12.30 6.53
C LYS A 181 -19.76 -11.98 5.69
N GLU A 182 -19.44 -12.85 4.74
CA GLU A 182 -18.43 -12.55 3.73
C GLU A 182 -19.03 -11.53 2.75
N LEU A 183 -18.29 -10.47 2.47
CA LEU A 183 -18.69 -9.40 1.55
C LEU A 183 -17.96 -9.52 0.21
N LEU A 184 -16.65 -9.77 0.28
CA LEU A 184 -15.77 -9.86 -0.88
C LEU A 184 -14.88 -11.08 -0.72
N ARG A 185 -14.75 -11.86 -1.78
CA ARG A 185 -13.75 -12.91 -1.92
C ARG A 185 -12.80 -12.58 -3.06
N VAL A 186 -11.50 -12.73 -2.81
CA VAL A 186 -10.45 -12.65 -3.82
C VAL A 186 -9.77 -14.01 -3.90
N SER A 187 -10.08 -14.77 -4.94
CA SER A 187 -9.69 -16.19 -5.05
C SER A 187 -8.28 -16.39 -5.61
N ASN A 188 -7.79 -15.42 -6.40
CA ASN A 188 -6.44 -15.44 -6.95
C ASN A 188 -5.52 -14.45 -6.24
N ASN A 189 -4.21 -14.57 -6.48
CA ASN A 189 -3.26 -13.54 -6.10
C ASN A 189 -3.56 -12.25 -6.86
N ILE A 190 -3.51 -11.10 -6.19
CA ILE A 190 -3.44 -9.79 -6.86
C ILE A 190 -1.97 -9.47 -7.10
N ASP A 191 -1.54 -9.65 -8.35
CA ASP A 191 -0.18 -9.34 -8.77
C ASP A 191 -0.13 -7.93 -9.34
N ILE A 192 0.69 -7.08 -8.73
CA ILE A 192 1.03 -5.74 -9.20
C ILE A 192 2.45 -5.80 -9.77
N LEU A 193 2.56 -5.68 -11.10
CA LEU A 193 3.83 -5.72 -11.80
C LEU A 193 4.33 -4.30 -12.06
N PHE A 194 5.56 -4.00 -11.61
CA PHE A 194 6.19 -2.71 -11.85
C PHE A 194 6.95 -2.71 -13.16
N ASN A 195 6.96 -1.54 -13.80
CA ASN A 195 7.85 -1.28 -14.91
C ASN A 195 9.32 -1.19 -14.44
N ALA A 196 10.27 -1.27 -15.39
CA ALA A 196 11.68 -1.00 -15.12
C ALA A 196 11.90 0.35 -14.41
N ASN A 197 11.15 1.40 -14.78
CA ASN A 197 11.07 2.63 -13.99
C ASN A 197 10.07 2.45 -12.83
N LYS A 198 10.53 1.82 -11.75
CA LYS A 198 9.70 1.42 -10.60
C LYS A 198 9.01 2.60 -9.92
N PRO A 199 7.84 2.40 -9.28
CA PRO A 199 7.17 3.42 -8.48
C PRO A 199 8.09 4.02 -7.42
N LYS A 200 8.06 5.36 -7.34
CA LYS A 200 8.77 6.17 -6.35
C LYS A 200 7.83 7.28 -5.89
N MET A 201 8.13 7.83 -4.73
CA MET A 201 7.43 9.01 -4.23
C MET A 201 8.43 9.99 -3.61
N ASN A 202 8.11 11.26 -3.68
CA ASN A 202 8.88 12.30 -3.04
C ASN A 202 7.94 13.11 -2.15
N ILE A 203 8.30 13.26 -0.87
CA ILE A 203 7.52 14.03 0.10
C ILE A 203 8.30 15.31 0.41
N GLN A 204 7.68 16.46 0.20
CA GLN A 204 8.22 17.78 0.54
C GLN A 204 7.39 18.41 1.66
N LEU A 205 8.10 18.89 2.68
CA LEU A 205 7.54 19.62 3.80
C LEU A 205 8.20 21.01 3.86
N GLY A 206 7.42 22.04 4.18
CA GLY A 206 7.95 23.38 4.46
C GLY A 206 8.10 24.33 3.26
N SER A 207 7.87 23.89 2.01
CA SER A 207 7.82 24.81 0.86
C SER A 207 6.47 25.54 0.82
N VAL A 208 6.46 26.88 0.73
CA VAL A 208 5.20 27.65 0.65
C VAL A 208 5.01 28.20 -0.76
N PRO A 209 3.83 27.99 -1.41
CA PRO A 209 2.64 27.25 -0.94
C PRO A 209 2.74 25.72 -1.05
N GLN A 210 2.27 25.00 -0.02
CA GLN A 210 2.32 23.53 0.10
C GLN A 210 1.25 22.80 -0.75
N GLY A 211 1.13 23.10 -2.05
CA GLY A 211 0.05 22.52 -2.87
C GLY A 211 0.25 21.05 -3.27
N LYS A 212 1.49 20.60 -3.41
CA LYS A 212 1.85 19.24 -3.84
C LYS A 212 2.92 18.64 -2.93
N MET A 213 2.51 18.28 -1.71
CA MET A 213 3.43 17.72 -0.71
C MET A 213 4.02 16.38 -1.13
N VAL A 214 3.27 15.57 -1.88
CA VAL A 214 3.68 14.25 -2.35
C VAL A 214 3.64 14.26 -3.87
N MET A 215 4.75 13.89 -4.49
CA MET A 215 4.84 13.67 -5.94
C MET A 215 5.14 12.21 -6.20
N PHE A 216 4.37 11.59 -7.08
CA PHE A 216 4.61 10.21 -7.50
C PHE A 216 5.40 10.21 -8.82
N SER A 217 6.19 9.15 -9.03
CA SER A 217 6.87 8.89 -10.29
C SER A 217 7.07 7.39 -10.50
N GLY A 218 7.56 7.02 -11.68
CA GLY A 218 7.68 5.61 -12.06
C GLY A 218 6.40 5.10 -12.71
N ALA A 219 6.31 3.79 -12.93
CA ALA A 219 5.20 3.22 -13.67
C ALA A 219 4.86 1.79 -13.24
N ILE A 220 3.61 1.42 -13.49
CA ILE A 220 3.05 0.09 -13.25
C ILE A 220 2.73 -0.52 -14.62
N ASP A 221 3.22 -1.73 -14.88
CA ASP A 221 2.89 -2.45 -16.12
C ASP A 221 1.46 -2.99 -16.04
N SER A 222 1.10 -3.60 -14.89
CA SER A 222 -0.24 -4.14 -14.68
C SER A 222 -0.60 -4.38 -13.22
N ILE A 223 -1.90 -4.50 -12.96
CA ILE A 223 -2.49 -5.11 -11.78
C ILE A 223 -3.39 -6.24 -12.30
N CYS A 224 -3.14 -7.47 -11.90
CA CYS A 224 -3.84 -8.63 -12.45
C CYS A 224 -3.72 -8.74 -13.98
N GLY A 225 -2.54 -8.42 -14.54
CA GLY A 225 -2.33 -8.33 -15.99
C GLY A 225 -2.23 -9.65 -16.74
N SER A 226 -2.11 -10.79 -16.06
CA SER A 226 -1.96 -12.10 -16.69
C SER A 226 -3.30 -12.77 -16.97
N GLY A 227 -3.39 -13.51 -18.08
CA GLY A 227 -4.59 -14.24 -18.46
C GLY A 227 -5.85 -13.37 -18.50
N ASN A 228 -6.90 -13.82 -17.82
CA ASN A 228 -8.19 -13.11 -17.72
C ASN A 228 -8.26 -12.11 -16.55
N GLY A 229 -7.24 -12.01 -15.71
CA GLY A 229 -7.26 -11.21 -14.49
C GLY A 229 -7.33 -12.02 -13.20
N CYS A 230 -7.57 -11.32 -12.09
CA CYS A 230 -7.72 -11.94 -10.77
C CYS A 230 -9.20 -12.11 -10.45
N ASN A 231 -9.60 -13.33 -10.11
CA ASN A 231 -10.99 -13.61 -9.75
C ASN A 231 -11.38 -12.96 -8.42
N MET A 232 -12.47 -12.21 -8.47
CA MET A 232 -13.10 -11.53 -7.35
C MET A 232 -14.60 -11.85 -7.36
N MET A 233 -15.20 -11.93 -6.17
CA MET A 233 -16.63 -12.11 -6.01
C MET A 233 -17.17 -11.25 -4.88
N LEU A 234 -18.19 -10.44 -5.17
CA LEU A 234 -19.06 -9.88 -4.14
C LEU A 234 -20.01 -10.98 -3.70
N VAL A 235 -19.86 -11.44 -2.46
CA VAL A 235 -20.58 -12.60 -1.95
C VAL A 235 -21.92 -12.15 -1.39
N SER A 236 -23.00 -12.77 -1.89
CA SER A 236 -24.37 -12.52 -1.41
C SER A 236 -24.84 -13.59 -0.44
N ASP A 237 -24.57 -14.86 -0.77
CA ASP A 237 -24.84 -16.04 0.05
C ASP A 237 -23.96 -17.19 -0.47
N TYR A 238 -24.29 -18.42 -0.09
CA TYR A 238 -23.68 -19.64 -0.57
C TYR A 238 -24.75 -20.57 -1.16
N LEU A 239 -24.31 -21.59 -1.91
CA LEU A 239 -25.19 -22.53 -2.60
C LEU A 239 -26.21 -23.16 -1.64
N THR A 240 -25.76 -23.53 -0.45
CA THR A 240 -26.64 -23.80 0.69
C THR A 240 -26.67 -22.52 1.54
N SER A 241 -27.85 -21.93 1.71
CA SER A 241 -27.98 -20.63 2.38
C SER A 241 -27.34 -20.63 3.76
N GLY A 242 -26.44 -19.67 3.99
CA GLY A 242 -25.67 -19.50 5.22
C GLY A 242 -24.53 -20.50 5.45
N ASP A 243 -24.34 -21.49 4.57
CA ASP A 243 -23.27 -22.49 4.70
C ASP A 243 -22.03 -22.12 3.88
N VAL A 244 -21.08 -21.50 4.56
CA VAL A 244 -19.82 -21.00 4.00
C VAL A 244 -18.89 -22.09 3.45
N SER A 245 -19.18 -23.37 3.72
CA SER A 245 -18.44 -24.49 3.16
C SER A 245 -18.84 -24.83 1.73
N THR A 246 -19.98 -24.31 1.27
CA THR A 246 -20.47 -24.49 -0.10
C THR A 246 -20.01 -23.35 -1.02
N SER A 247 -20.18 -23.53 -2.34
CA SER A 247 -19.76 -22.54 -3.32
C SER A 247 -20.43 -21.18 -3.07
N PRO A 248 -19.70 -20.06 -3.09
CA PRO A 248 -20.27 -18.74 -2.90
C PRO A 248 -21.15 -18.37 -4.10
N VAL A 249 -22.19 -17.58 -3.83
CA VAL A 249 -23.17 -17.08 -4.80
C VAL A 249 -23.14 -15.55 -4.73
N GLY A 250 -23.04 -14.89 -5.87
CA GLY A 250 -22.99 -13.43 -5.89
C GLY A 250 -22.56 -12.86 -7.24
N VAL A 251 -21.84 -11.75 -7.22
CA VAL A 251 -21.33 -11.13 -8.46
C VAL A 251 -19.86 -11.48 -8.62
N GLY A 252 -19.56 -12.38 -9.55
CA GLY A 252 -18.19 -12.79 -9.88
C GLY A 252 -17.64 -12.02 -11.08
N PHE A 253 -16.34 -11.72 -11.07
CA PHE A 253 -15.63 -11.15 -12.21
C PHE A 253 -14.12 -11.35 -12.05
N ASP A 254 -13.39 -11.31 -13.16
CA ASP A 254 -11.93 -11.28 -13.17
C ASP A 254 -11.47 -9.84 -13.44
N PHE A 255 -10.88 -9.21 -12.43
CA PHE A 255 -10.36 -7.84 -12.55
C PHE A 255 -9.02 -7.84 -13.26
N GLN A 256 -8.83 -6.94 -14.23
CA GLN A 256 -7.57 -6.72 -14.91
C GLN A 256 -7.35 -5.22 -15.18
N PHE A 257 -6.16 -4.74 -14.86
CA PHE A 257 -5.67 -3.42 -15.24
C PHE A 257 -4.31 -3.57 -15.91
N THR A 258 -4.12 -2.98 -17.07
CA THR A 258 -2.83 -2.98 -17.78
C THR A 258 -2.55 -1.61 -18.36
N GLY A 259 -1.27 -1.31 -18.57
CA GLY A 259 -0.89 -0.28 -19.54
C GLY A 259 -1.47 -0.56 -20.94
N HIS A 260 -1.55 0.47 -21.77
CA HIS A 260 -2.16 0.38 -23.10
C HIS A 260 -1.09 0.22 -24.21
N ASN A 261 -1.33 -0.69 -25.17
CA ASN A 261 -0.44 -0.96 -26.32
C ASN A 261 1.03 -1.20 -25.93
N GLY A 262 1.26 -1.95 -24.85
CA GLY A 262 2.61 -2.25 -24.35
C GLY A 262 3.32 -1.09 -23.66
N SER A 263 2.67 0.07 -23.51
CA SER A 263 3.18 1.19 -22.71
C SER A 263 2.66 1.08 -21.28
N PRO A 264 3.51 1.21 -20.25
CA PRO A 264 3.08 1.12 -18.85
C PRO A 264 2.23 2.31 -18.44
N PHE A 265 1.49 2.17 -17.34
CA PHE A 265 0.78 3.28 -16.73
C PHE A 265 1.74 4.12 -15.88
N SER A 266 2.08 5.32 -16.33
CA SER A 266 2.95 6.23 -15.59
C SER A 266 2.23 6.85 -14.39
N LEU A 267 2.94 6.91 -13.27
CA LEU A 267 2.57 7.65 -12.07
C LEU A 267 3.10 9.08 -12.10
N ASP A 268 3.87 9.45 -13.13
CA ASP A 268 4.36 10.82 -13.28
C ASP A 268 3.18 11.79 -13.40
N GLY A 269 3.30 12.93 -12.72
CA GLY A 269 2.25 13.95 -12.68
C GLY A 269 1.15 13.69 -11.66
N PHE A 270 1.08 12.49 -11.07
CA PHE A 270 0.24 12.26 -9.89
C PHE A 270 0.86 12.94 -8.67
N TYR A 271 -0.01 13.51 -7.83
CA TYR A 271 0.39 14.21 -6.62
C TYR A 271 -0.65 14.07 -5.52
N ALA A 272 -0.21 14.30 -4.29
CA ALA A 272 -1.07 14.54 -3.15
C ALA A 272 -0.58 15.73 -2.33
N GLY A 273 -1.45 16.38 -1.57
CA GLY A 273 -1.06 17.54 -0.77
C GLY A 273 -2.23 18.16 -0.03
N VAL A 274 -1.93 19.20 0.73
CA VAL A 274 -2.95 19.98 1.44
C VAL A 274 -3.17 21.28 0.68
N GLU A 275 -4.40 21.49 0.23
CA GLU A 275 -4.80 22.77 -0.33
C GLU A 275 -5.42 23.64 0.77
N GLY A 276 -4.93 24.87 0.88
CA GLY A 276 -5.39 25.82 1.88
C GLY A 276 -6.81 26.32 1.63
N LYS A 277 -7.46 26.76 2.71
CA LYS A 277 -8.76 27.44 2.63
C LYS A 277 -8.67 28.73 1.81
N SER A 278 -9.64 28.96 0.95
CA SER A 278 -9.85 30.22 0.23
C SER A 278 -11.24 30.80 0.54
N SER A 279 -11.60 31.94 -0.06
CA SER A 279 -12.97 32.48 0.03
C SER A 279 -14.03 31.61 -0.64
N LEU A 280 -13.63 30.64 -1.48
CA LEU A 280 -14.53 29.77 -2.25
C LEU A 280 -14.35 28.28 -1.92
N ASP A 281 -13.35 27.93 -1.11
CA ASP A 281 -12.97 26.55 -0.84
C ASP A 281 -12.57 26.39 0.62
N ASN A 282 -13.13 25.38 1.31
CA ASN A 282 -12.77 25.07 2.70
C ASN A 282 -11.36 24.45 2.85
N GLY A 283 -10.65 24.22 1.74
CA GLY A 283 -9.39 23.51 1.74
C GLY A 283 -9.59 22.02 1.99
N GLY A 284 -8.49 21.27 1.99
CA GLY A 284 -8.54 19.84 2.25
C GLY A 284 -7.31 19.10 1.73
N PHE A 285 -7.30 17.79 1.96
CA PHE A 285 -6.31 16.92 1.35
C PHE A 285 -6.75 16.58 -0.07
N VAL A 286 -5.83 16.73 -1.02
CA VAL A 286 -6.06 16.50 -2.43
C VAL A 286 -5.17 15.37 -2.91
N PHE A 287 -5.74 14.50 -3.74
CA PHE A 287 -5.03 13.60 -4.62
C PHE A 287 -5.41 13.93 -6.07
N GLY A 288 -4.45 14.04 -6.96
CA GLY A 288 -4.74 14.40 -8.34
C GLY A 288 -3.65 14.01 -9.32
N ASN A 289 -3.91 14.27 -10.59
CA ASN A 289 -2.96 14.14 -11.69
C ASN A 289 -2.94 15.45 -12.48
N ALA A 290 -1.74 15.97 -12.75
CA ALA A 290 -1.56 17.13 -13.59
C ALA A 290 -1.50 16.70 -15.07
N GLY A 291 -2.40 17.25 -15.89
CA GLY A 291 -2.47 16.95 -17.31
C GLY A 291 -3.32 15.71 -17.61
N GLU A 292 -2.89 14.92 -18.58
CA GLU A 292 -3.51 13.67 -19.00
C GLU A 292 -2.69 12.49 -18.45
N SER A 293 -3.36 11.53 -17.81
CA SER A 293 -2.71 10.29 -17.38
C SER A 293 -2.25 9.47 -18.59
N SER A 294 -1.30 8.57 -18.38
CA SER A 294 -1.05 7.51 -19.36
C SER A 294 -2.33 6.75 -19.69
N LYS A 295 -2.42 6.25 -20.92
CA LYS A 295 -3.52 5.39 -21.33
C LYS A 295 -3.42 4.02 -20.64
N PHE A 296 -4.56 3.47 -20.28
CA PHE A 296 -4.67 2.16 -19.65
C PHE A 296 -5.88 1.39 -20.17
N ASP A 297 -5.84 0.08 -19.98
CA ASP A 297 -6.97 -0.80 -20.16
C ASP A 297 -7.45 -1.25 -18.77
N LEU A 298 -8.75 -1.12 -18.51
CA LEU A 298 -9.42 -1.59 -17.30
C LEU A 298 -10.54 -2.53 -17.69
N LYS A 299 -10.49 -3.78 -17.23
CA LYS A 299 -11.45 -4.82 -17.62
C LYS A 299 -11.96 -5.56 -16.39
N LEU A 300 -13.24 -5.85 -16.42
CA LEU A 300 -13.92 -6.88 -15.65
C LEU A 300 -14.28 -7.98 -16.64
N ASN A 301 -13.52 -9.07 -16.64
CA ASN A 301 -13.76 -10.21 -17.53
C ASN A 301 -14.67 -11.22 -16.83
N ASN A 302 -15.37 -12.04 -17.62
CA ASN A 302 -16.19 -13.16 -17.11
C ASN A 302 -17.19 -12.74 -16.02
N VAL A 303 -17.80 -11.56 -16.18
CA VAL A 303 -18.76 -11.04 -15.20
C VAL A 303 -19.95 -11.98 -15.12
N SER A 304 -20.24 -12.51 -13.94
CA SER A 304 -21.38 -13.38 -13.69
C SER A 304 -22.19 -12.88 -12.50
N LEU A 305 -23.49 -13.14 -12.53
CA LEU A 305 -24.38 -12.94 -11.39
C LEU A 305 -24.84 -14.30 -10.89
N GLY A 306 -25.10 -14.41 -9.58
CA GLY A 306 -25.60 -15.61 -8.92
C GLY A 306 -24.67 -16.83 -8.98
N ASN A 307 -25.26 -18.02 -9.08
CA ASN A 307 -24.50 -19.27 -9.09
C ASN A 307 -24.07 -19.63 -10.52
N THR A 308 -22.76 -19.71 -10.75
CA THR A 308 -22.16 -20.05 -12.05
C THR A 308 -22.64 -21.42 -12.53
N GLY A 309 -23.27 -21.46 -13.71
CA GLY A 309 -23.74 -22.71 -14.32
C GLY A 309 -25.09 -23.22 -13.82
N SER A 310 -25.81 -22.45 -12.99
CA SER A 310 -27.16 -22.77 -12.54
C SER A 310 -28.22 -22.06 -13.37
N SER A 311 -29.12 -22.81 -14.01
CA SER A 311 -30.33 -22.27 -14.64
C SER A 311 -31.49 -22.42 -13.66
N ALA A 312 -31.97 -21.32 -13.06
CA ALA A 312 -33.24 -21.34 -12.34
C ALA A 312 -34.40 -21.36 -13.36
N ILE A 313 -35.48 -22.08 -13.03
CA ILE A 313 -36.63 -22.36 -13.91
C ILE A 313 -37.52 -21.12 -14.16
N GLU A 314 -37.27 -20.00 -13.48
CA GLU A 314 -38.07 -18.76 -13.52
C GLU A 314 -37.23 -17.55 -14.02
N THR A 315 -36.49 -17.77 -15.11
CA THR A 315 -35.52 -16.85 -15.73
C THR A 315 -36.03 -15.43 -16.04
N PHE A 316 -35.10 -14.47 -16.06
CA PHE A 316 -35.21 -13.27 -16.88
C PHE A 316 -35.10 -13.68 -18.37
N ASN A 317 -36.24 -13.74 -19.07
CA ASN A 317 -36.32 -14.02 -20.51
C ASN A 317 -35.72 -15.37 -21.00
N SER A 318 -35.94 -16.49 -20.29
CA SER A 318 -35.46 -17.83 -20.70
C SER A 318 -33.94 -17.95 -20.87
N LEU A 319 -33.17 -16.97 -20.39
CA LEU A 319 -31.72 -17.00 -20.38
C LEU A 319 -31.24 -17.62 -19.06
N PRO A 320 -30.28 -18.55 -19.08
CA PRO A 320 -29.61 -19.02 -17.86
C PRO A 320 -29.14 -17.83 -17.04
N ASN A 321 -28.94 -18.01 -15.73
CA ASN A 321 -28.16 -17.06 -14.96
C ASN A 321 -26.73 -17.06 -15.54
N ALA A 322 -26.50 -16.14 -16.47
CA ALA A 322 -25.45 -16.24 -17.48
C ALA A 322 -24.40 -15.16 -17.27
N SER A 323 -23.19 -15.47 -17.72
CA SER A 323 -22.14 -14.47 -17.84
C SER A 323 -22.66 -13.26 -18.63
N ILE A 324 -22.51 -12.07 -18.06
CA ILE A 324 -22.73 -10.77 -18.72
C ILE A 324 -21.57 -10.50 -19.72
N GLY A 325 -20.53 -11.33 -19.70
CA GLY A 325 -19.37 -11.22 -20.59
C GLY A 325 -18.31 -10.32 -19.97
N ASN A 326 -17.65 -9.52 -20.81
CA ASN A 326 -16.56 -8.65 -20.40
C ASN A 326 -17.00 -7.19 -20.48
N ILE A 327 -16.73 -6.42 -19.43
CA ILE A 327 -17.04 -4.99 -19.35
C ILE A 327 -15.73 -4.25 -19.08
N GLY A 328 -15.46 -3.16 -19.78
CA GLY A 328 -14.23 -2.42 -19.54
C GLY A 328 -14.06 -1.20 -20.42
N ALA A 329 -12.95 -0.51 -20.20
CA ALA A 329 -12.45 0.59 -21.02
C ALA A 329 -11.07 0.22 -21.57
N ILE A 330 -10.85 0.49 -22.85
CA ILE A 330 -9.60 0.20 -23.56
C ILE A 330 -8.98 1.52 -24.01
N GLY A 331 -7.70 1.73 -23.71
CA GLY A 331 -6.96 2.94 -24.05
C GLY A 331 -7.54 4.21 -23.41
N ALA A 332 -8.18 4.07 -22.24
CA ALA A 332 -8.73 5.18 -21.50
C ALA A 332 -7.61 5.99 -20.83
N SER A 333 -7.83 7.29 -20.70
CA SER A 333 -6.99 8.21 -19.94
C SER A 333 -7.88 9.13 -19.13
N VAL A 334 -7.33 9.72 -18.07
CA VAL A 334 -8.03 10.70 -17.25
C VAL A 334 -7.31 12.04 -17.39
N THR A 335 -8.06 13.09 -17.71
CA THR A 335 -7.57 14.46 -17.70
C THR A 335 -8.06 15.18 -16.45
N ASN A 336 -7.19 15.99 -15.84
CA ASN A 336 -7.55 16.82 -14.68
C ASN A 336 -8.16 16.04 -13.50
N LEU A 337 -7.64 14.83 -13.21
CA LEU A 337 -8.08 14.09 -12.04
C LEU A 337 -7.78 14.90 -10.79
N LYS A 338 -8.82 15.18 -10.00
CA LYS A 338 -8.68 15.80 -8.68
C LYS A 338 -9.76 15.27 -7.75
N VAL A 339 -9.33 14.58 -6.70
CA VAL A 339 -10.17 14.15 -5.59
C VAL A 339 -9.75 14.95 -4.37
N LYS A 340 -10.72 15.59 -3.71
CA LYS A 340 -10.49 16.38 -2.51
C LYS A 340 -11.30 15.83 -1.36
N VAL A 341 -10.65 15.64 -0.22
CA VAL A 341 -11.27 15.30 1.05
C VAL A 341 -11.18 16.52 1.96
N SER A 342 -12.33 17.06 2.33
CA SER A 342 -12.47 18.24 3.20
C SER A 342 -13.16 17.84 4.51
N GLY A 343 -12.95 18.62 5.58
CA GLY A 343 -13.58 18.38 6.88
C GLY A 343 -12.86 17.36 7.78
N MET A 344 -11.57 17.11 7.49
CA MET A 344 -10.66 16.39 8.39
C MET A 344 -10.14 17.30 9.51
#